data_AF-A0AAV4V5L6-F1
#
_entry.id   AF-A0AAV4V5L6-F1
#
_cell.length_a   1.000
_cell.length_b   1.000
_cell.length_c   1.000
_cell.angle_alpha   90.00
_cell.angle_beta   90.00
_cell.angle_gamma   90.00
#
_symmetry.space_group_name_H-M   'P 1'
#
loop_
_entity.id
_entity.type
_entity.pdbx_description
1 polymer ?
#
loop_
_entity_poly.entity_id
_entity_poly.type
_entity_poly.pdbx_seq_one_letter_code
_entity_poly.pdbx_strand_id
1 'polypeptide(L)'
;MKLQWKSFSADQESRFSALRDRKSLIGMALKFLKKDVSRTDRTHPFFEGENNTNVQMLQEILMTYCMYNFDLGYVQGMSDLLSPILVVMQDEVDAFWCFAGGSNFELEQQGMKNQLQDLHRLLHFVDSQLCSYLEKHDSGNLYFAFRWLLILFKRDFKFMEIMRLWEVLWTGLPCKNFHLLICVAILDSEKMTIMENDYGLTEILKHVNEMSYKINLEETLRKAEAIYFQIKNSKYRSDVVETILDLEHLPPQVPPPQKSEESSPSDKNGIAMISSQKSWRKHRYQ
;
A
#
# COMPACT_ATOMS: atom_id res chain seq x y z
N MET A 1 6.76 -5.12 30.56
CA MET A 1 5.38 -5.01 30.03
C MET A 1 4.57 -6.29 30.19
N LYS A 2 5.02 -7.45 29.69
CA LYS A 2 4.28 -8.73 29.82
C LYS A 2 3.89 -9.12 31.25
N LEU A 3 4.86 -9.10 32.16
CA LEU A 3 4.62 -9.43 33.58
C LEU A 3 3.58 -8.50 34.21
N GLN A 4 3.61 -7.21 33.86
CA GLN A 4 2.74 -6.19 34.42
C GLN A 4 1.25 -6.43 34.08
N TRP A 5 0.94 -6.83 32.84
CA TRP A 5 -0.45 -7.13 32.47
C TRP A 5 -0.92 -8.51 32.95
N LYS A 6 0.01 -9.47 33.09
CA LYS A 6 -0.29 -10.79 33.68
C LYS A 6 -0.52 -10.73 35.20
N SER A 7 0.05 -9.75 35.90
CA SER A 7 0.06 -9.66 37.36
C SER A 7 -0.93 -8.64 37.96
N PHE A 8 -1.88 -8.10 37.18
CA PHE A 8 -2.82 -7.11 37.71
C PHE A 8 -3.70 -7.73 38.81
N SER A 9 -3.67 -7.11 39.99
CA SER A 9 -4.48 -7.53 41.14
C SER A 9 -5.86 -6.86 41.12
N ALA A 10 -6.88 -7.57 41.64
CA ALA A 10 -8.24 -7.05 41.78
C ALA A 10 -8.32 -5.74 42.59
N ASP A 11 -7.36 -5.53 43.50
CA ASP A 11 -7.29 -4.37 44.39
C ASP A 11 -6.66 -3.14 43.72
N GLN A 12 -5.84 -3.33 42.68
CA GLN A 12 -5.38 -2.24 41.80
C GLN A 12 -6.47 -1.85 40.79
N GLU A 13 -7.28 -2.81 40.35
CA GLU A 13 -8.40 -2.60 39.43
C GLU A 13 -9.56 -1.82 40.06
N SER A 14 -9.82 -2.02 41.36
CA SER A 14 -10.93 -1.34 42.04
C SER A 14 -10.69 0.17 42.18
N ARG A 15 -9.42 0.59 42.30
CA ARG A 15 -8.99 1.96 42.64
C ARG A 15 -8.69 2.85 41.43
N PHE A 16 -8.61 2.31 40.22
CA PHE A 16 -8.29 3.08 39.01
C PHE A 16 -9.39 2.91 37.95
N SER A 17 -10.27 3.89 37.81
CA SER A 17 -11.31 3.91 36.75
C SER A 17 -10.73 3.74 35.35
N ALA A 18 -9.62 4.43 35.05
CA ALA A 18 -8.89 4.29 33.80
C ALA A 18 -8.38 2.86 33.55
N LEU A 19 -8.02 2.10 34.60
CA LEU A 19 -7.62 0.69 34.46
C LEU A 19 -8.83 -0.22 34.19
N ARG A 20 -10.01 0.12 34.69
CA ARG A 20 -11.27 -0.61 34.46
C ARG A 20 -11.72 -0.49 33.01
N ASP A 21 -11.69 0.74 32.47
CA ASP A 21 -11.98 1.01 31.06
C ASP A 21 -10.92 0.38 30.15
N ARG A 22 -9.65 0.40 30.58
CA ARG A 22 -8.59 -0.34 29.87
C ARG A 22 -8.81 -1.85 29.93
N LYS A 23 -9.30 -2.41 31.04
CA LYS A 23 -9.57 -3.85 31.16
C LYS A 23 -10.74 -4.32 30.30
N SER A 24 -11.79 -3.51 30.13
CA SER A 24 -12.88 -3.85 29.21
C SER A 24 -12.41 -3.85 27.76
N LEU A 25 -11.59 -2.88 27.36
CA LEU A 25 -10.95 -2.83 26.04
C LEU A 25 -9.97 -3.99 25.84
N ILE A 26 -9.12 -4.30 26.82
CA ILE A 26 -8.21 -5.45 26.82
C ILE A 26 -9.00 -6.77 26.73
N GLY A 27 -10.12 -6.88 27.45
CA GLY A 27 -11.00 -8.05 27.40
C GLY A 27 -11.64 -8.23 26.02
N MET A 28 -12.06 -7.13 25.39
CA MET A 28 -12.58 -7.12 24.02
C MET A 28 -11.48 -7.49 23.00
N ALA A 29 -10.29 -6.87 23.10
CA ALA A 29 -9.13 -7.20 22.29
C ALA A 29 -8.73 -8.67 22.43
N LEU A 30 -8.64 -9.18 23.67
CA LEU A 30 -8.34 -10.58 23.96
C LEU A 30 -9.36 -11.53 23.32
N LYS A 31 -10.65 -11.16 23.27
CA LYS A 31 -11.69 -11.97 22.63
C LYS A 31 -11.48 -12.07 21.12
N PHE A 32 -11.22 -10.95 20.44
CA PHE A 32 -10.95 -10.94 19.00
C PHE A 32 -9.65 -11.65 18.66
N LEU A 33 -8.61 -11.36 19.42
CA LEU A 33 -7.29 -11.98 19.28
C LEU A 33 -7.37 -13.50 19.45
N LYS A 34 -8.02 -14.02 20.49
CA LYS A 34 -8.19 -15.48 20.67
C LYS A 34 -8.90 -16.11 19.49
N LYS A 35 -9.93 -15.45 18.95
CA LYS A 35 -10.65 -15.92 17.77
C LYS A 35 -9.72 -15.99 16.55
N ASP A 36 -8.91 -14.96 16.31
CA ASP A 36 -7.99 -14.94 15.18
C ASP A 36 -6.80 -15.90 15.34
N VAL A 37 -6.19 -15.95 16.51
CA VAL A 37 -5.08 -16.87 16.81
C VAL A 37 -5.50 -18.32 16.65
N SER A 38 -6.71 -18.70 17.10
CA SER A 38 -7.22 -20.07 16.98
C SER A 38 -7.34 -20.59 15.55
N ARG A 39 -7.46 -19.69 14.57
CA ARG A 39 -7.58 -20.00 13.13
C ARG A 39 -6.33 -19.66 12.32
N THR A 40 -5.27 -19.12 12.94
CA THR A 40 -4.07 -18.66 12.24
C THR A 40 -3.16 -19.84 11.91
N ASP A 41 -2.92 -20.06 10.62
CA ASP A 41 -1.94 -20.98 10.04
C ASP A 41 -1.86 -22.38 10.70
N ARG A 42 -3.01 -22.93 11.11
CA ARG A 42 -3.11 -24.20 11.84
C ARG A 42 -2.70 -25.43 11.01
N THR A 43 -2.54 -25.27 9.71
CA THR A 43 -1.98 -26.28 8.79
C THR A 43 -0.47 -26.20 8.67
N HIS A 44 0.18 -25.18 9.25
CA HIS A 44 1.62 -25.04 9.26
C HIS A 44 2.21 -25.84 10.45
N PRO A 45 3.29 -26.63 10.27
CA PRO A 45 3.84 -27.49 11.33
C PRO A 45 4.20 -26.75 12.62
N PHE A 46 4.62 -25.48 12.51
CA PHE A 46 4.94 -24.65 13.66
C PHE A 46 3.72 -24.38 14.58
N PHE A 47 2.52 -24.34 14.03
CA PHE A 47 1.28 -24.01 14.75
C PHE A 47 0.28 -25.17 14.82
N GLU A 48 0.56 -26.34 14.26
CA GLU A 48 -0.38 -27.47 14.27
C GLU A 48 -0.47 -28.15 15.65
N GLY A 49 -1.50 -28.98 15.85
CA GLY A 49 -1.69 -29.75 17.10
C GLY A 49 -2.42 -29.01 18.23
N GLU A 50 -3.06 -29.77 19.11
CA GLU A 50 -3.78 -29.23 20.27
C GLU A 50 -2.82 -28.66 21.32
N ASN A 51 -3.23 -27.60 22.00
CA ASN A 51 -2.44 -26.94 23.06
C ASN A 51 -1.01 -26.53 22.63
N ASN A 52 -0.81 -26.22 21.34
CA ASN A 52 0.48 -25.81 20.79
C ASN A 52 1.01 -24.54 21.51
N THR A 53 2.24 -24.62 22.03
CA THR A 53 2.89 -23.54 22.78
C THR A 53 3.20 -22.32 21.92
N ASN A 54 3.45 -22.49 20.63
CA ASN A 54 3.72 -21.39 19.70
C ASN A 54 2.45 -20.59 19.40
N VAL A 55 1.28 -21.24 19.40
CA VAL A 55 -0.02 -20.55 19.33
C VAL A 55 -0.24 -19.70 20.59
N GLN A 56 0.16 -20.20 21.76
CA GLN A 56 0.14 -19.41 23.00
C GLN A 56 1.12 -18.24 22.93
N MET A 57 2.33 -18.45 22.43
CA MET A 57 3.34 -17.41 22.23
C MET A 57 2.83 -16.31 21.29
N LEU A 58 2.21 -16.69 20.16
CA LEU A 58 1.57 -15.76 19.22
C LEU A 58 0.54 -14.87 19.94
N GLN A 59 -0.31 -15.47 20.76
CA GLN A 59 -1.29 -14.73 21.56
C GLN A 59 -0.61 -13.79 22.57
N GLU A 60 0.44 -14.22 23.25
CA GLU A 60 1.11 -13.44 24.29
C GLU A 60 1.87 -12.23 23.72
N ILE A 61 2.47 -12.38 22.54
CA ILE A 61 3.11 -11.27 21.82
C ILE A 61 2.07 -10.24 21.41
N LEU A 62 0.97 -10.65 20.77
CA LEU A 62 -0.10 -9.74 20.36
C LEU A 62 -0.73 -9.00 21.54
N MET A 63 -0.94 -9.69 22.66
CA MET A 63 -1.42 -9.06 23.90
C MET A 63 -0.42 -8.05 24.45
N THR A 64 0.87 -8.38 24.41
CA THR A 64 1.93 -7.46 24.83
C THR A 64 2.00 -6.25 23.90
N TYR A 65 1.77 -6.43 22.60
CA TYR A 65 1.69 -5.34 21.64
C TYR A 65 0.49 -4.42 21.90
N CYS A 66 -0.69 -4.98 22.24
CA CYS A 66 -1.84 -4.16 22.65
C CYS A 66 -1.55 -3.31 23.90
N MET A 67 -0.65 -3.77 24.78
CA MET A 67 -0.23 -2.97 25.94
C MET A 67 0.84 -1.95 25.59
N TYR A 68 1.66 -2.23 24.57
CA TYR A 68 2.69 -1.34 24.05
C TYR A 68 2.08 -0.17 23.26
N ASN A 69 1.16 -0.47 22.33
CA ASN A 69 0.41 0.50 21.55
C ASN A 69 -1.09 0.41 21.92
N PHE A 70 -1.41 1.00 23.07
CA PHE A 70 -2.74 0.87 23.67
C PHE A 70 -3.83 1.57 22.86
N ASP A 71 -3.51 2.68 22.22
CA ASP A 71 -4.49 3.45 21.46
C ASP A 71 -4.92 2.70 20.18
N LEU A 72 -4.00 1.95 19.54
CA LEU A 72 -4.32 1.05 18.44
C LEU A 72 -5.02 -0.23 18.94
N GLY A 73 -4.48 -0.86 19.98
CA GLY A 73 -4.96 -2.14 20.50
C GLY A 73 -4.78 -3.30 19.51
N TYR A 74 -5.80 -4.16 19.39
CA TYR A 74 -5.82 -5.29 18.45
C TYR A 74 -6.75 -5.01 17.27
N VAL A 75 -6.21 -5.14 16.06
CA VAL A 75 -6.94 -5.09 14.79
C VAL A 75 -6.91 -6.47 14.14
N GLN A 76 -8.07 -6.91 13.64
CA GLN A 76 -8.18 -8.18 12.93
C GLN A 76 -7.20 -8.22 11.75
N GLY A 77 -6.41 -9.29 11.67
CA GLY A 77 -5.34 -9.47 10.68
C GLY A 77 -3.93 -9.28 11.26
N MET A 78 -3.77 -8.71 12.46
CA MET A 78 -2.46 -8.63 13.12
C MET A 78 -1.84 -10.00 13.39
N SER A 79 -2.64 -11.02 13.71
CA SER A 79 -2.12 -12.38 13.88
C SER A 79 -1.54 -12.96 12.59
N ASP A 80 -2.10 -12.58 11.44
CA ASP A 80 -1.61 -13.00 10.12
C ASP A 80 -0.25 -12.36 9.80
N LEU A 81 -0.03 -11.11 10.22
CA LEU A 81 1.28 -10.44 10.07
C LEU A 81 2.33 -11.01 11.03
N LEU A 82 1.97 -11.29 12.28
CA LEU A 82 2.91 -11.81 13.26
C LEU A 82 3.32 -13.27 12.98
N SER A 83 2.43 -14.08 12.40
CA SER A 83 2.65 -15.52 12.22
C SER A 83 3.98 -15.84 11.50
N PRO A 84 4.30 -15.30 10.31
CA PRO A 84 5.57 -15.60 9.65
C PRO A 84 6.79 -15.08 10.41
N ILE A 85 6.68 -13.90 11.05
CA ILE A 85 7.76 -13.34 11.88
C ILE A 85 8.09 -14.30 13.03
N LEU A 86 7.07 -14.82 13.70
CA LEU A 86 7.26 -15.74 14.81
C LEU A 86 7.89 -17.08 14.37
N VAL A 87 7.50 -17.60 13.20
CA VAL A 87 8.09 -18.82 12.63
C VAL A 87 9.58 -18.66 12.34
N VAL A 88 10.01 -17.47 11.91
CA VAL A 88 11.41 -17.17 11.59
C VAL A 88 12.22 -16.93 12.85
N MET A 89 11.72 -16.08 13.74
CA MET A 89 12.45 -15.66 14.93
C MET A 89 12.53 -16.77 15.97
N GLN A 90 11.45 -17.57 16.13
CA GLN A 90 11.33 -18.63 17.13
C GLN A 90 11.61 -18.21 18.59
N ASP A 91 11.72 -16.91 18.82
CA ASP A 91 11.89 -16.27 20.11
C ASP A 91 10.83 -15.20 20.30
N GLU A 92 10.28 -15.12 21.52
CA GLU A 92 9.17 -14.24 21.83
C GLU A 92 9.56 -12.76 21.76
N VAL A 93 10.74 -12.41 22.26
CA VAL A 93 11.20 -11.02 22.38
C VAL A 93 11.62 -10.49 21.02
N ASP A 94 12.35 -11.29 20.26
CA ASP A 94 12.77 -10.93 18.91
C ASP A 94 11.57 -10.80 17.98
N ALA A 95 10.61 -11.74 18.03
CA ALA A 95 9.37 -11.66 17.28
C ALA A 95 8.54 -10.42 17.67
N PHE A 96 8.49 -10.08 18.95
CA PHE A 96 7.80 -8.88 19.43
C PHE A 96 8.39 -7.60 18.82
N TRP A 97 9.71 -7.42 18.88
CA TRP A 97 10.34 -6.18 18.38
C TRP A 97 10.35 -6.11 16.85
N CYS A 98 10.49 -7.24 16.16
CA CYS A 98 10.33 -7.28 14.71
C CYS A 98 8.90 -6.91 14.30
N PHE A 99 7.89 -7.43 14.99
CA PHE A 99 6.50 -7.06 14.75
C PHE A 99 6.23 -5.60 15.07
N ALA A 100 6.73 -5.08 16.20
CA ALA A 100 6.50 -3.70 16.61
C ALA A 100 7.20 -2.67 15.71
N GLY A 101 8.35 -3.02 15.13
CA GLY A 101 9.08 -2.16 14.19
C GLY A 101 8.56 -2.22 12.75
N GLY A 102 7.97 -3.35 12.34
CA GLY A 102 7.51 -3.60 10.97
C GLY A 102 5.99 -3.59 10.76
N SER A 103 5.20 -3.36 11.81
CA SER A 103 3.74 -3.42 11.69
C SER A 103 3.20 -2.29 10.81
N ASN A 104 2.55 -2.67 9.71
CA ASN A 104 1.87 -1.77 8.76
C ASN A 104 0.60 -1.11 9.33
N PHE A 105 0.37 -1.20 10.65
CA PHE A 105 -0.85 -0.74 11.30
C PHE A 105 -0.62 0.66 11.89
N GLU A 106 -1.15 1.66 11.19
CA GLU A 106 -1.34 3.00 11.75
C GLU A 106 -2.59 3.03 12.63
N LEU A 107 -2.57 3.95 13.61
CA LEU A 107 -3.62 4.17 14.60
C LEU A 107 -4.98 4.55 13.99
N GLU A 108 -4.97 5.07 12.76
CA GLU A 108 -6.16 5.50 12.05
C GLU A 108 -6.43 4.62 10.82
N GLN A 109 -7.68 4.17 10.65
CA GLN A 109 -8.17 3.56 9.40
C GLN A 109 -7.98 4.49 8.18
N GLN A 110 -7.61 5.75 8.40
CA GLN A 110 -7.25 6.71 7.39
C GLN A 110 -6.03 6.27 6.55
N GLY A 111 -5.05 5.58 7.15
CA GLY A 111 -3.90 5.04 6.41
C GLY A 111 -4.33 4.08 5.30
N MET A 112 -5.25 3.18 5.61
CA MET A 112 -5.80 2.23 4.62
C MET A 112 -6.60 2.93 3.51
N LYS A 113 -7.40 3.95 3.84
CA LYS A 113 -8.14 4.74 2.85
C LYS A 113 -7.18 5.49 1.93
N ASN A 114 -6.13 6.07 2.48
CA ASN A 114 -5.10 6.78 1.71
C ASN A 114 -4.37 5.81 0.77
N GLN A 115 -3.99 4.62 1.25
CA GLN A 115 -3.37 3.61 0.38
C GLN A 115 -4.28 3.16 -0.76
N LEU A 116 -5.59 2.99 -0.53
CA LEU A 116 -6.55 2.68 -1.60
C LEU A 116 -6.70 3.83 -2.60
N GLN A 117 -6.69 5.08 -2.14
CA GLN A 117 -6.71 6.25 -3.01
C GLN A 117 -5.43 6.37 -3.84
N ASP A 118 -4.27 6.11 -3.24
CA ASP A 118 -2.99 6.12 -3.93
C ASP A 118 -2.87 4.97 -4.92
N LEU A 119 -3.40 3.78 -4.57
CA LEU A 119 -3.54 2.66 -5.51
C LEU A 119 -4.41 3.05 -6.70
N HIS A 120 -5.56 3.69 -6.46
CA HIS A 120 -6.44 4.17 -7.52
C HIS A 120 -5.72 5.17 -8.45
N ARG A 121 -4.97 6.13 -7.88
CA ARG A 121 -4.20 7.12 -8.65
C ARG A 121 -3.10 6.47 -9.49
N LEU A 122 -2.38 5.50 -8.92
CA LEU A 122 -1.36 4.73 -9.64
C LEU A 122 -1.99 3.90 -10.77
N LEU A 123 -3.11 3.22 -10.50
CA LEU A 123 -3.84 2.46 -11.50
C LEU A 123 -4.33 3.35 -12.64
N HIS A 124 -4.91 4.51 -12.33
CA HIS A 124 -5.35 5.47 -13.33
C HIS A 124 -4.18 5.94 -14.22
N PHE A 125 -3.00 6.14 -13.64
CA PHE A 125 -1.81 6.55 -14.40
C PHE A 125 -1.25 5.43 -15.29
N VAL A 126 -1.19 4.19 -14.79
CA VAL A 126 -0.63 3.04 -15.50
C VAL A 126 -1.61 2.51 -16.55
N ASP A 127 -2.89 2.39 -16.19
CA ASP A 127 -3.95 1.87 -17.04
C ASP A 127 -5.27 2.61 -16.79
N SER A 128 -5.42 3.75 -17.46
CA SER A 128 -6.63 4.57 -17.37
C SER A 128 -7.89 3.83 -17.87
N GLN A 129 -7.73 2.84 -18.75
CA GLN A 129 -8.85 2.07 -19.28
C GLN A 129 -9.43 1.14 -18.21
N LEU A 130 -8.58 0.39 -17.51
CA LEU A 130 -9.00 -0.47 -16.41
C LEU A 130 -9.55 0.37 -15.24
N CYS A 131 -8.91 1.49 -14.90
CA CYS A 131 -9.42 2.37 -13.84
C CYS A 131 -10.82 2.90 -14.17
N SER A 132 -11.02 3.42 -15.38
CA SER A 132 -12.33 3.92 -15.84
C SER A 132 -13.39 2.81 -15.88
N TYR A 133 -12.99 1.57 -16.20
CA TYR A 133 -13.89 0.41 -16.15
C TYR A 133 -14.34 0.15 -14.71
N LEU A 134 -13.42 0.07 -13.76
CA LEU A 134 -13.74 -0.16 -12.35
C LEU A 134 -14.64 0.94 -11.77
N GLU A 135 -14.40 2.21 -12.13
CA GLU A 135 -15.26 3.33 -11.71
C GLU A 135 -16.70 3.19 -12.21
N LYS A 136 -16.88 2.80 -13.48
CA LYS A 136 -18.22 2.61 -14.07
C LYS A 136 -18.99 1.45 -13.43
N HIS A 137 -18.28 0.48 -12.85
CA HIS A 137 -18.85 -0.72 -12.23
C HIS A 137 -18.86 -0.64 -10.68
N ASP A 138 -18.96 0.58 -10.12
CA ASP A 138 -19.01 0.86 -8.68
C ASP A 138 -17.83 0.28 -7.86
N SER A 139 -16.73 -0.01 -8.55
CA SER A 139 -15.53 -0.68 -8.02
C SER A 139 -14.32 0.26 -7.93
N GLY A 140 -14.51 1.56 -8.23
CA GLY A 140 -13.44 2.55 -8.27
C GLY A 140 -12.75 2.83 -6.91
N ASN A 141 -13.41 2.50 -5.79
CA ASN A 141 -12.82 2.59 -4.44
C ASN A 141 -11.84 1.45 -4.11
N LEU A 142 -11.78 0.42 -4.97
CA LEU A 142 -10.88 -0.72 -4.85
C LEU A 142 -11.00 -1.50 -3.53
N TYR A 143 -12.16 -1.51 -2.87
CA TYR A 143 -12.33 -2.24 -1.59
C TYR A 143 -12.09 -3.74 -1.71
N PHE A 144 -12.18 -4.33 -2.90
CA PHE A 144 -11.77 -5.72 -3.13
C PHE A 144 -10.28 -5.97 -2.85
N ALA A 145 -9.42 -4.94 -2.95
CA ALA A 145 -8.00 -4.99 -2.65
C ALA A 145 -7.67 -4.67 -1.18
N PHE A 146 -8.67 -4.39 -0.34
CA PHE A 146 -8.45 -4.00 1.07
C PHE A 146 -7.65 -5.06 1.84
N ARG A 147 -7.94 -6.34 1.62
CA ARG A 147 -7.21 -7.44 2.27
C ARG A 147 -5.73 -7.47 1.87
N TRP A 148 -5.43 -7.22 0.60
CA TRP A 148 -4.05 -7.23 0.10
C TRP A 148 -3.18 -6.24 0.85
N LEU A 149 -3.68 -5.03 1.04
CA LEU A 149 -2.97 -3.95 1.73
C LEU A 149 -2.92 -4.17 3.25
N LEU A 150 -4.05 -4.59 3.85
CA LEU A 150 -4.18 -4.72 5.30
C LEU A 150 -3.21 -5.75 5.89
N ILE A 151 -3.02 -6.88 5.20
CA ILE A 151 -2.18 -7.99 5.66
C ILE A 151 -1.07 -8.33 4.68
N LEU A 152 -0.63 -7.35 3.87
CA LEU A 152 0.49 -7.47 2.93
C LEU A 152 0.49 -8.80 2.15
N PHE A 153 -0.65 -9.08 1.51
CA PHE A 153 -0.91 -10.25 0.67
C PHE A 153 -0.82 -11.62 1.37
N LYS A 154 -0.79 -11.67 2.70
CA LYS A 154 -0.58 -12.92 3.47
C LYS A 154 -1.54 -14.06 3.15
N ARG A 155 -2.74 -13.75 2.67
CA ARG A 155 -3.78 -14.73 2.31
C ARG A 155 -3.77 -15.11 0.83
N ASP A 156 -2.90 -14.49 0.04
CA ASP A 156 -2.91 -14.59 -1.42
C ASP A 156 -1.71 -15.37 -1.95
N PHE A 157 -0.67 -15.59 -1.12
CA PHE A 157 0.52 -16.37 -1.45
C PHE A 157 0.77 -17.50 -0.45
N LYS A 158 1.50 -18.55 -0.88
CA LYS A 158 1.92 -19.63 0.02
C LYS A 158 2.94 -19.11 1.03
N PHE A 159 3.14 -19.87 2.11
CA PHE A 159 4.02 -19.44 3.21
C PHE A 159 5.43 -19.03 2.75
N MET A 160 6.10 -19.87 1.93
CA MET A 160 7.44 -19.55 1.41
C MET A 160 7.44 -18.37 0.42
N GLU A 161 6.37 -18.20 -0.34
CA GLU A 161 6.22 -17.05 -1.26
C GLU A 161 6.02 -15.75 -0.47
N ILE A 162 5.29 -15.79 0.64
CA ILE A 162 5.14 -14.66 1.54
C ILE A 162 6.45 -14.25 2.19
N MET A 163 7.24 -15.23 2.64
CA MET A 163 8.57 -14.97 3.17
C MET A 163 9.42 -14.20 2.16
N ARG A 164 9.42 -14.66 0.91
CA ARG A 164 10.14 -14.00 -0.19
C ARG A 164 9.59 -12.61 -0.51
N LEU A 165 8.27 -12.45 -0.60
CA LEU A 165 7.64 -11.17 -0.88
C LEU A 165 8.00 -10.12 0.17
N TRP A 166 7.94 -10.48 1.45
CA TRP A 166 8.24 -9.56 2.55
C TRP A 166 9.72 -9.19 2.61
N GLU A 167 10.64 -10.12 2.34
CA GLU A 167 12.06 -9.79 2.16
C GLU A 167 12.25 -8.70 1.11
N VAL A 168 11.60 -8.83 -0.06
CA VAL A 168 11.69 -7.84 -1.14
C VAL A 168 11.09 -6.51 -0.69
N LEU A 169 9.90 -6.50 -0.11
CA LEU A 169 9.23 -5.27 0.35
C LEU A 169 10.06 -4.54 1.42
N TRP A 170 10.68 -5.26 2.35
CA TRP A 170 11.48 -4.68 3.44
C TRP A 170 12.83 -4.13 2.98
N THR A 171 13.27 -4.41 1.76
CA THR A 171 14.42 -3.67 1.18
C THR A 171 14.12 -2.18 0.98
N GLY A 172 12.84 -1.81 0.91
CA GLY A 172 12.42 -0.45 0.54
C GLY A 172 12.71 -0.10 -0.93
N LEU A 173 13.09 -1.09 -1.74
CA LEU A 173 13.40 -0.92 -3.16
C LEU A 173 12.25 -1.45 -4.04
N PRO A 174 12.11 -0.93 -5.27
CA PRO A 174 12.84 0.23 -5.83
C PRO A 174 12.24 1.59 -5.41
N CYS A 175 11.16 1.60 -4.63
CA CYS A 175 10.44 2.81 -4.21
C CYS A 175 9.71 2.61 -2.88
N LYS A 176 9.35 3.74 -2.23
CA LYS A 176 8.68 3.78 -0.92
C LYS A 176 7.43 2.89 -0.82
N ASN A 177 6.55 2.97 -1.82
CA ASN A 177 5.25 2.29 -1.82
C ASN A 177 5.20 1.13 -2.83
N PHE A 178 6.24 0.30 -2.89
CA PHE A 178 6.33 -0.79 -3.88
C PHE A 178 5.17 -1.79 -3.78
N HIS A 179 4.62 -2.02 -2.60
CA HIS A 179 3.43 -2.87 -2.39
C HIS A 179 2.21 -2.40 -3.20
N LEU A 180 2.06 -1.10 -3.48
CA LEU A 180 0.98 -0.60 -4.34
C LEU A 180 1.23 -1.01 -5.80
N LEU A 181 2.48 -1.02 -6.27
CA LEU A 181 2.81 -1.49 -7.61
C LEU A 181 2.62 -3.01 -7.75
N ILE A 182 2.75 -3.78 -6.67
CA ILE A 182 2.35 -5.19 -6.64
C ILE A 182 0.84 -5.32 -6.88
N CYS A 183 0.00 -4.50 -6.23
CA CYS A 183 -1.44 -4.48 -6.50
C CYS A 183 -1.73 -4.13 -7.98
N VAL A 184 -1.09 -3.09 -8.52
CA VAL A 184 -1.27 -2.71 -9.94
C VAL A 184 -0.84 -3.83 -10.87
N ALA A 185 0.29 -4.50 -10.60
CA ALA A 185 0.78 -5.61 -11.42
C ALA A 185 -0.20 -6.79 -11.45
N ILE A 186 -0.81 -7.14 -10.30
CA ILE A 186 -1.84 -8.17 -10.22
C ILE A 186 -3.07 -7.74 -11.04
N LEU A 187 -3.56 -6.52 -10.87
CA LEU A 187 -4.73 -6.02 -11.60
C LEU A 187 -4.51 -5.96 -13.11
N ASP A 188 -3.33 -5.54 -13.55
CA ASP A 188 -2.97 -5.51 -14.97
C ASP A 188 -2.96 -6.92 -15.58
N SER A 189 -2.57 -7.95 -14.82
CA SER A 189 -2.62 -9.34 -15.29
C SER A 189 -4.04 -9.86 -15.45
N GLU A 190 -4.97 -9.38 -14.64
CA GLU A 190 -6.38 -9.82 -14.63
C GLU A 190 -7.31 -8.93 -15.45
N LYS A 191 -6.78 -7.84 -16.02
CA LYS A 191 -7.54 -6.85 -16.79
C LYS A 191 -8.45 -7.50 -17.83
N MET A 192 -7.87 -8.38 -18.67
CA MET A 192 -8.60 -9.01 -19.77
C MET A 192 -9.76 -9.84 -19.24
N THR A 193 -9.51 -10.66 -18.21
CA THR A 193 -10.55 -11.48 -17.57
C THR A 193 -11.67 -10.64 -16.96
N ILE A 194 -11.34 -9.53 -16.30
CA ILE A 194 -12.34 -8.64 -15.70
C ILE A 194 -13.19 -7.96 -16.77
N MET A 195 -12.56 -7.43 -17.82
CA MET A 195 -13.25 -6.60 -18.82
C MET A 195 -13.98 -7.41 -19.89
N GLU A 196 -13.41 -8.51 -20.38
CA GLU A 196 -14.05 -9.33 -21.43
C GLU A 196 -15.24 -10.12 -20.91
N ASN A 197 -15.23 -10.49 -19.63
CA ASN A 197 -16.35 -11.18 -18.99
C ASN A 197 -17.36 -10.22 -18.34
N ASP A 198 -17.17 -8.91 -18.51
CA ASP A 198 -18.03 -7.85 -17.98
C ASP A 198 -18.31 -7.95 -16.46
N TYR A 199 -17.26 -8.13 -15.66
CA TYR A 199 -17.42 -8.31 -14.22
C TYR A 199 -17.86 -7.02 -13.50
N GLY A 200 -18.94 -7.13 -12.73
CA GLY A 200 -19.34 -6.13 -11.75
C GLY A 200 -18.60 -6.28 -10.41
N LEU A 201 -18.91 -5.40 -9.44
CA LEU A 201 -18.26 -5.39 -8.12
C LEU A 201 -18.25 -6.75 -7.43
N THR A 202 -19.35 -7.50 -7.51
CA THR A 202 -19.47 -8.80 -6.82
C THR A 202 -18.61 -9.86 -7.50
N GLU A 203 -18.60 -9.88 -8.84
CA GLU A 203 -17.78 -10.78 -9.65
C GLU A 203 -16.30 -10.47 -9.50
N ILE A 204 -15.91 -9.19 -9.49
CA ILE A 204 -14.53 -8.76 -9.23
C ILE A 204 -14.08 -9.23 -7.85
N LEU A 205 -14.89 -8.98 -6.80
CA LEU A 205 -14.57 -9.41 -5.45
C LEU A 205 -14.43 -10.95 -5.36
N LYS A 206 -15.32 -11.68 -6.02
CA LYS A 206 -15.27 -13.15 -6.07
C LYS A 206 -13.99 -13.61 -6.79
N HIS A 207 -13.71 -13.07 -7.97
CA HIS A 207 -12.52 -13.37 -8.77
C HIS A 207 -11.24 -13.13 -7.97
N VAL A 208 -11.11 -11.95 -7.37
CA VAL A 208 -9.97 -11.59 -6.50
C VAL A 208 -9.77 -12.58 -5.36
N ASN A 209 -10.85 -13.01 -4.71
CA ASN A 209 -10.75 -14.03 -3.66
C ASN A 209 -10.34 -15.40 -4.21
N GLU A 210 -10.83 -15.80 -5.38
CA GLU A 210 -10.50 -17.08 -6.02
C GLU A 210 -9.08 -17.15 -6.56
N MET A 211 -8.40 -16.01 -6.73
CA MET A 211 -6.98 -15.94 -7.08
C MET A 211 -6.03 -16.32 -5.94
N SER A 212 -6.52 -16.38 -4.70
CA SER A 212 -5.69 -16.70 -3.53
C SER A 212 -4.90 -18.00 -3.76
N TYR A 213 -3.59 -17.95 -3.54
CA TYR A 213 -2.61 -19.04 -3.76
C TYR A 213 -2.41 -19.47 -5.23
N LYS A 214 -2.93 -18.72 -6.20
CA LYS A 214 -2.75 -18.95 -7.65
C LYS A 214 -1.88 -17.89 -8.32
N ILE A 215 -1.62 -16.77 -7.65
CA ILE A 215 -0.81 -15.67 -8.18
C ILE A 215 0.65 -16.12 -8.27
N ASN A 216 1.28 -15.94 -9.42
CA ASN A 216 2.71 -16.21 -9.60
C ASN A 216 3.54 -15.05 -9.02
N LEU A 217 4.25 -15.30 -7.92
CA LEU A 217 5.01 -14.28 -7.21
C LEU A 217 6.10 -13.64 -8.10
N GLU A 218 6.95 -14.46 -8.72
CA GLU A 218 8.13 -13.98 -9.46
C GLU A 218 7.74 -13.22 -10.73
N GLU A 219 6.64 -13.60 -11.37
CA GLU A 219 6.07 -12.82 -12.47
C GLU A 219 5.49 -11.49 -12.00
N THR A 220 4.77 -11.50 -10.88
CA THR A 220 4.19 -10.29 -10.28
C THR A 220 5.28 -9.30 -9.86
N LEU A 221 6.35 -9.77 -9.22
CA LEU A 221 7.50 -8.95 -8.82
C LEU A 221 8.17 -8.30 -10.04
N ARG A 222 8.49 -9.08 -11.07
CA ARG A 222 9.08 -8.57 -12.33
C ARG A 222 8.20 -7.52 -13.00
N LYS A 223 6.88 -7.76 -13.02
CA LYS A 223 5.91 -6.85 -13.62
C LYS A 223 5.78 -5.55 -12.83
N ALA A 224 5.72 -5.62 -11.50
CA ALA A 224 5.70 -4.44 -10.64
C ALA A 224 6.97 -3.59 -10.77
N GLU A 225 8.15 -4.23 -10.86
CA GLU A 225 9.41 -3.54 -11.12
C GLU A 225 9.43 -2.89 -12.51
N ALA A 226 8.93 -3.58 -13.54
CA ALA A 226 8.80 -3.02 -14.89
C ALA A 226 7.88 -1.79 -14.91
N ILE A 227 6.74 -1.85 -14.22
CA ILE A 227 5.82 -0.72 -14.05
C ILE A 227 6.53 0.44 -13.36
N TYR A 228 7.31 0.19 -12.29
CA TYR A 228 8.10 1.23 -11.64
C TYR A 228 9.02 1.96 -12.64
N PHE A 229 9.78 1.21 -13.46
CA PHE A 229 10.69 1.82 -14.43
C PHE A 229 9.95 2.56 -15.55
N GLN A 230 8.79 2.08 -15.97
CA GLN A 230 7.94 2.79 -16.93
C GLN A 230 7.45 4.13 -16.36
N ILE A 231 6.96 4.15 -15.12
CA ILE A 231 6.54 5.38 -14.45
C ILE A 231 7.73 6.32 -14.26
N LYS A 232 8.86 5.81 -13.75
CA LYS A 232 10.07 6.60 -13.49
C LYS A 232 10.59 7.31 -14.74
N ASN A 233 10.57 6.63 -15.88
CA ASN A 233 11.07 7.15 -17.15
C ASN A 233 10.01 7.90 -17.96
N SER A 234 8.77 7.97 -17.47
CA SER A 234 7.70 8.73 -18.14
C SER A 234 7.93 10.24 -18.00
N LYS A 235 7.86 10.95 -19.12
CA LYS A 235 7.95 12.42 -19.17
C LYS A 235 6.71 13.13 -18.61
N TYR A 236 5.60 12.39 -18.45
CA TYR A 236 4.27 12.95 -18.15
C TYR A 236 3.73 12.48 -16.79
N ARG A 237 4.60 12.01 -15.89
CA ARG A 237 4.18 11.69 -14.52
C ARG A 237 3.74 12.96 -13.79
N SER A 238 2.71 12.83 -12.96
CA SER A 238 2.17 13.94 -12.15
C SER A 238 2.88 14.02 -10.80
N ASP A 239 2.87 15.20 -10.18
CA ASP A 239 3.40 15.45 -8.82
C ASP A 239 2.83 14.45 -7.79
N VAL A 240 1.58 14.02 -7.99
CA VAL A 240 0.91 13.03 -7.15
C VAL A 240 1.60 11.66 -7.27
N VAL A 241 1.88 11.19 -8.48
CA VAL A 241 2.58 9.91 -8.70
C VAL A 241 4.02 9.98 -8.20
N GLU A 242 4.70 11.11 -8.40
CA GLU A 242 6.04 11.35 -7.86
C GLU A 242 6.04 11.28 -6.33
N THR A 243 5.06 11.88 -5.67
CA THR A 243 4.92 11.84 -4.20
C THR A 243 4.64 10.44 -3.69
N ILE A 244 3.73 9.69 -4.35
CA ILE A 244 3.36 8.34 -3.93
C ILE A 244 4.58 7.40 -4.01
N LEU A 245 5.38 7.48 -5.06
CA LEU A 245 6.51 6.59 -5.27
C LEU A 245 7.84 7.15 -4.77
N ASP A 246 7.84 8.36 -4.21
CA ASP A 246 9.03 9.08 -3.74
C ASP A 246 10.09 9.25 -4.84
N LEU A 247 9.66 9.78 -5.99
CA LEU A 247 10.52 10.03 -7.15
C LEU A 247 11.06 11.47 -7.12
N GLU A 248 12.28 11.67 -7.61
CA GLU A 248 12.85 13.01 -7.84
C GLU A 248 11.90 13.83 -8.71
N HIS A 249 11.67 15.11 -8.45
CA HIS A 249 10.69 15.89 -9.23
C HIS A 249 11.20 16.19 -10.64
N LEU A 250 10.35 16.05 -11.66
CA LEU A 250 10.68 16.55 -13.00
C LEU A 250 10.66 18.09 -13.03
N PRO A 251 11.55 18.73 -13.83
CA PRO A 251 11.44 20.15 -14.08
C PRO A 251 10.09 20.48 -14.74
N PRO A 252 9.50 21.67 -14.48
CA PRO A 252 8.23 22.06 -15.07
C PRO A 252 8.29 21.96 -16.60
N GLN A 253 7.36 21.22 -17.19
CA GLN A 253 7.24 21.09 -18.64
C GLN A 253 6.90 22.46 -19.23
N VAL A 254 7.78 23.03 -20.06
CA VAL A 254 7.48 24.25 -20.82
C VAL A 254 6.40 23.89 -21.85
N PRO A 255 5.23 24.57 -21.86
CA PRO A 255 4.20 24.27 -22.83
C PRO A 255 4.77 24.42 -24.25
N PRO A 256 4.41 23.53 -25.20
CA PRO A 256 4.88 23.64 -26.57
C PRO A 256 4.52 25.04 -27.11
N PRO A 257 5.42 25.70 -27.85
CA PRO A 257 5.14 27.02 -28.40
C PRO A 257 3.84 26.93 -29.19
N GLN A 258 2.83 27.70 -28.76
CA GLN A 258 1.61 27.89 -29.51
C GLN A 258 2.04 28.35 -30.90
N LYS A 259 1.76 27.53 -31.92
CA LYS A 259 1.87 27.97 -33.30
C LYS A 259 0.98 29.21 -33.41
N SER A 260 1.60 30.39 -33.47
CA SER A 260 0.94 31.61 -33.84
C SER A 260 0.26 31.35 -35.18
N GLU A 261 -1.07 31.42 -35.20
CA GLU A 261 -1.83 31.48 -36.43
C GLU A 261 -1.29 32.67 -37.23
N GLU A 262 -0.51 32.40 -38.27
CA GLU A 262 -0.16 33.39 -39.28
C GLU A 262 -1.47 33.79 -39.97
N SER A 263 -2.02 34.92 -39.54
CA SER A 263 -3.05 35.62 -40.29
C SER A 263 -2.46 36.08 -41.62
N SER A 264 -2.97 35.50 -42.70
CA SER A 264 -2.68 35.90 -44.07
C SER A 264 -3.27 37.30 -44.35
N PRO A 265 -2.50 38.29 -44.83
CA PRO A 265 -3.07 39.51 -45.38
C PRO A 265 -3.13 39.41 -46.90
N SER A 266 -4.34 39.43 -47.44
CA SER A 266 -4.61 39.69 -48.85
C SER A 266 -4.51 41.19 -49.17
N ASP A 267 -3.91 41.46 -50.33
CA ASP A 267 -3.63 42.70 -51.03
C ASP A 267 -4.42 43.99 -50.69
N LYS A 268 -3.68 45.11 -50.59
CA LYS A 268 -3.91 46.32 -51.42
C LYS A 268 -2.77 47.36 -51.29
N ASN A 269 -2.11 47.59 -52.43
CA ASN A 269 -1.44 48.79 -52.95
C ASN A 269 -1.17 50.00 -52.02
N GLY A 270 0.09 50.45 -51.99
CA GLY A 270 0.47 51.79 -51.53
C GLY A 270 1.97 52.07 -51.61
N ILE A 271 2.37 52.77 -52.67
CA ILE A 271 3.73 53.24 -53.01
C ILE A 271 4.33 54.13 -51.90
N ALA A 272 5.61 53.94 -51.52
CA ALA A 272 6.62 55.02 -51.44
C ALA A 272 8.02 54.56 -50.93
N MET A 273 8.98 54.77 -51.81
CA MET A 273 10.43 55.06 -51.69
C MET A 273 11.14 55.23 -50.32
N ILE A 274 12.35 54.64 -50.29
CA ILE A 274 13.68 55.21 -49.94
C ILE A 274 13.90 55.77 -48.52
N SER A 275 14.77 55.13 -47.74
CA SER A 275 16.15 55.62 -47.46
C SER A 275 16.86 54.84 -46.35
N SER A 276 18.15 54.63 -46.60
CA SER A 276 19.21 54.21 -45.68
C SER A 276 19.27 55.07 -44.41
N GLN A 277 19.57 54.45 -43.25
CA GLN A 277 20.68 54.91 -42.40
C GLN A 277 21.06 53.90 -41.31
N LYS A 278 22.33 53.49 -41.36
CA LYS A 278 23.12 52.96 -40.24
C LYS A 278 23.15 53.98 -39.10
N SER A 279 23.10 53.53 -37.84
CA SER A 279 23.83 54.21 -36.77
C SER A 279 24.28 53.24 -35.68
N TRP A 280 25.48 53.53 -35.19
CA TRP A 280 26.36 52.75 -34.33
C TRP A 280 26.19 53.08 -32.84
N ARG A 281 26.79 52.20 -32.01
CA ARG A 281 27.50 52.40 -30.70
C ARG A 281 26.84 51.59 -29.57
N LYS A 282 27.45 50.55 -28.99
CA LYS A 282 28.76 50.37 -28.32
C LYS A 282 28.95 51.21 -27.03
N HIS A 283 29.08 50.46 -25.92
CA HIS A 283 29.65 50.78 -24.60
C HIS A 283 28.84 51.57 -23.55
N ARG A 284 28.60 50.96 -22.38
CA ARG A 284 29.42 51.08 -21.14
C ARG A 284 28.79 50.26 -20.00
N TYR A 285 29.52 49.28 -19.44
CA TYR A 285 29.99 49.24 -18.04
C TYR A 285 29.34 50.24 -17.08
N GLN A 286 28.59 49.72 -16.10
CA GLN A 286 28.92 49.77 -14.67
C GLN A 286 28.50 48.44 -14.03
#